data_AF-A0A7V3D3I3-F1
#
_entry.id   AF-A0A7V3D3I3-F1
#
_cell.length_a   1.000
_cell.length_b   1.000
_cell.length_c   1.000
_cell.angle_alpha   90.00
_cell.angle_beta   90.00
_cell.angle_gamma   90.00
#
_symmetry.space_group_name_H-M   'P 1'
#
loop_
_entity.id
_entity.type
_entity.pdbx_description
1 polymer ?
#
loop_
_entity_poly.entity_id
_entity_poly.type
_entity_poly.pdbx_seq_one_letter_code
_entity_poly.pdbx_strand_id
1 'polypeptide(L)'
;DKRPDDASRMVADWINRQPTLATAYAEDGWLYHQAGDLPRAQARLQQALEFDPHDYRALTELARVYEEMNYPDRALVLYERVLERDPGHPEVTTRVNFLLAKGVKRPQLQ
;
A
#
# COMPACT_ATOMS: atom_id res chain seq x y z
N ASP A 1 19.92 -14.53 -0.18
CA ASP A 1 19.99 -13.20 0.46
C ASP A 1 19.88 -12.09 -0.57
N LYS A 2 18.69 -11.53 -0.77
CA LYS A 2 18.53 -10.29 -1.56
C LYS A 2 18.75 -9.13 -0.59
N ARG A 3 19.90 -8.46 -0.70
CA ARG A 3 20.21 -7.34 0.20
C ARG A 3 19.27 -6.17 -0.12
N PRO A 4 18.75 -5.45 0.88
CA PRO A 4 17.88 -4.28 0.66
C PRO A 4 18.54 -3.22 -0.24
N ASP A 5 19.88 -3.17 -0.27
CA ASP A 5 20.67 -2.30 -1.14
C ASP A 5 20.50 -2.61 -2.63
N ASP A 6 20.33 -3.90 -3.00
CA ASP A 6 20.17 -4.32 -4.40
C ASP A 6 18.75 -4.00 -4.91
N ALA A 7 17.74 -4.19 -4.05
CA ALA A 7 16.36 -3.86 -4.37
C ALA A 7 16.19 -2.35 -4.57
N SER A 8 16.79 -1.53 -3.70
CA SER A 8 16.75 -0.07 -3.80
C SER A 8 17.39 0.44 -5.11
N ARG A 9 18.52 -0.16 -5.53
CA ARG A 9 19.17 0.18 -6.80
C ARG A 9 18.32 -0.17 -8.01
N MET A 10 17.67 -1.34 -7.98
CA MET A 10 16.79 -1.78 -9.05
C MET A 10 15.57 -0.86 -9.19
N VAL A 11 14.94 -0.53 -8.07
CA VAL A 11 13.81 0.43 -8.03
C VAL A 11 14.23 1.80 -8.56
N ALA A 12 15.42 2.28 -8.19
CA ALA A 12 15.95 3.55 -8.71
C ALA A 12 16.18 3.51 -10.24
N ASP A 13 16.72 2.41 -10.79
CA ASP A 13 16.86 2.24 -12.24
C ASP A 13 15.49 2.22 -12.94
N TRP A 14 14.48 1.57 -12.35
CA TRP A 14 13.12 1.56 -12.90
C TRP A 14 12.51 2.95 -12.95
N ILE A 15 12.61 3.72 -11.85
CA ILE A 15 12.13 5.10 -11.78
C ILE A 15 12.86 5.98 -12.82
N ASN A 16 14.17 5.80 -12.98
CA ASN A 16 14.94 6.57 -13.96
C ASN A 16 14.50 6.27 -15.41
N ARG A 17 14.19 5.02 -15.73
CA ARG A 17 13.76 4.61 -17.07
C ARG A 17 12.29 4.93 -17.34
N GLN A 18 11.44 4.82 -16.31
CA GLN A 18 10.00 5.03 -16.39
C GLN A 18 9.52 5.78 -15.14
N PRO A 19 9.60 7.13 -15.14
CA PRO A 19 9.31 7.95 -13.95
C PRO A 19 7.85 7.90 -13.47
N THR A 20 6.95 7.31 -14.24
CA THR A 20 5.51 7.16 -13.95
C THR A 20 5.11 5.69 -13.76
N LEU A 21 6.06 4.77 -13.63
CA LEU A 21 5.77 3.36 -13.42
C LEU A 21 5.29 3.14 -11.97
N ALA A 22 3.97 3.02 -11.78
CA ALA A 22 3.35 2.83 -10.47
C ALA A 22 4.00 1.72 -9.65
N THR A 23 4.27 0.57 -10.28
CA THR A 23 4.91 -0.57 -9.62
C THR A 23 6.30 -0.24 -9.06
N ALA A 24 7.07 0.64 -9.68
CA ALA A 24 8.38 1.03 -9.14
C ALA A 24 8.24 1.81 -7.82
N TYR A 25 7.25 2.70 -7.74
CA TYR A 25 6.95 3.44 -6.51
C TYR A 25 6.28 2.57 -5.45
N ALA A 26 5.48 1.58 -5.85
CA ALA A 26 4.92 0.60 -4.93
C ALA A 26 6.03 -0.23 -4.26
N GLU A 27 7.01 -0.69 -5.04
CA GLU A 27 8.18 -1.42 -4.53
C GLU A 27 9.08 -0.53 -3.66
N ASP A 28 9.30 0.75 -4.03
CA ASP A 28 10.04 1.70 -3.18
C ASP A 28 9.35 1.91 -1.82
N GLY A 29 8.03 2.08 -1.85
CA GLY A 29 7.22 2.22 -0.66
C GLY A 29 7.23 0.98 0.22
N TRP A 30 7.17 -0.20 -0.38
CA TRP A 30 7.33 -1.47 0.32
C TRP A 30 8.72 -1.57 0.99
N LEU A 31 9.79 -1.18 0.31
CA LEU A 31 11.14 -1.18 0.90
C LEU A 31 11.24 -0.27 2.13
N TYR A 32 10.65 0.93 2.07
CA TYR A 32 10.57 1.82 3.23
C TYR A 32 9.70 1.24 4.35
N HIS A 33 8.60 0.57 4.01
CA HIS A 33 7.74 -0.11 4.98
C HIS A 33 8.52 -1.21 5.71
N GLN A 34 9.26 -2.05 4.98
CA GLN A 34 10.14 -3.08 5.58
C GLN A 34 11.26 -2.48 6.44
N ALA A 35 11.72 -1.27 6.12
CA ALA A 35 12.70 -0.54 6.91
C ALA A 35 12.10 0.20 8.13
N GLY A 36 10.78 0.17 8.31
CA GLY A 36 10.07 0.87 9.39
C GLY A 36 9.95 2.38 9.18
N ASP A 37 10.35 2.91 8.03
CA ASP A 37 10.17 4.34 7.68
C ASP A 37 8.77 4.55 7.10
N LEU A 38 7.77 4.49 7.98
CA LEU A 38 6.36 4.62 7.61
C LEU A 38 6.04 5.92 6.85
N PRO A 39 6.59 7.10 7.20
CA PRO A 39 6.37 8.33 6.44
C PRO A 39 6.84 8.24 4.99
N ARG A 40 8.03 7.69 4.72
CA ARG A 40 8.52 7.51 3.35
C ARG A 40 7.76 6.41 2.61
N ALA A 41 7.41 5.33 3.30
CA ALA A 41 6.56 4.28 2.74
C ALA A 41 5.23 4.87 2.24
N GLN A 42 4.54 5.62 3.09
CA GLN A 42 3.29 6.28 2.76
C GLN A 42 3.44 7.17 1.53
N ALA A 43 4.44 8.05 1.50
CA ALA A 43 4.65 8.99 0.40
C ALA A 43 4.86 8.26 -0.95
N ARG A 44 5.67 7.19 -0.97
CA ARG A 44 5.94 6.41 -2.18
C ARG A 44 4.73 5.63 -2.66
N LEU A 45 3.99 5.02 -1.74
CA LEU A 45 2.77 4.28 -2.08
C LEU A 45 1.67 5.23 -2.58
N GLN A 46 1.56 6.43 -2.01
CA GLN A 46 0.65 7.46 -2.54
C GLN A 46 1.05 7.87 -3.95
N GLN A 47 2.34 8.07 -4.21
CA GLN A 47 2.83 8.38 -5.55
C GLN A 47 2.55 7.24 -6.55
N ALA A 48 2.64 5.98 -6.13
CA ALA A 48 2.24 4.84 -6.95
C ALA A 48 0.75 4.93 -7.35
N LEU A 49 -0.12 5.29 -6.39
CA LEU A 49 -1.56 5.44 -6.62
C LEU A 49 -1.93 6.70 -7.42
N GLU A 50 -1.07 7.71 -7.49
CA GLU A 50 -1.23 8.83 -8.42
C GLU A 50 -1.03 8.38 -9.87
N PHE A 51 -0.09 7.45 -10.12
CA PHE A 51 0.17 6.91 -11.46
C PHE A 51 -0.79 5.79 -11.86
N ASP A 52 -1.12 4.90 -10.94
CA ASP A 52 -2.17 3.90 -11.12
C ASP A 52 -3.05 3.81 -9.86
N PRO A 53 -4.24 4.44 -9.89
CA PRO A 53 -5.19 4.39 -8.78
C PRO A 53 -5.70 2.98 -8.45
N HIS A 54 -5.44 1.98 -9.28
CA HIS A 54 -5.90 0.61 -9.09
C HIS A 54 -4.75 -0.38 -8.82
N ASP A 55 -3.52 0.12 -8.62
CA ASP A 55 -2.39 -0.76 -8.28
C ASP A 55 -2.68 -1.46 -6.95
N TYR A 56 -2.98 -2.76 -7.04
CA TYR A 56 -3.41 -3.56 -5.89
C TYR A 56 -2.33 -3.66 -4.80
N ARG A 57 -1.04 -3.65 -5.20
CA ARG A 57 0.09 -3.72 -4.27
C ARG A 57 0.17 -2.42 -3.50
N ALA A 58 0.12 -1.29 -4.20
CA ALA A 58 0.16 0.02 -3.57
C ALA A 58 -1.02 0.24 -2.63
N LEU A 59 -2.24 -0.16 -3.02
CA LEU A 59 -3.43 -0.07 -2.16
C LEU A 59 -3.27 -0.91 -0.89
N THR A 60 -2.85 -2.17 -1.03
CA THR A 60 -2.73 -3.11 0.11
C THR A 60 -1.60 -2.70 1.04
N GLU A 61 -0.43 -2.34 0.51
CA GLU A 61 0.71 -1.90 1.31
C GLU A 61 0.44 -0.56 2.00
N LEU A 62 -0.22 0.40 1.34
CA LEU A 62 -0.56 1.67 1.97
C LEU A 62 -1.59 1.48 3.09
N ALA A 63 -2.52 0.54 2.92
CA ALA A 63 -3.46 0.19 3.98
C ALA A 63 -2.73 -0.38 5.20
N ARG A 64 -1.75 -1.27 5.01
CA ARG A 64 -0.91 -1.81 6.09
C ARG A 64 -0.10 -0.72 6.79
N VAL A 65 0.53 0.17 6.01
CA VAL A 65 1.24 1.34 6.55
C VAL A 65 0.29 2.22 7.39
N TYR A 66 -0.95 2.44 6.96
CA TYR A 66 -1.93 3.15 7.76
C TYR A 66 -2.35 2.41 9.04
N GLU A 67 -2.45 1.08 9.03
CA GLU A 67 -2.68 0.32 10.27
C GLU A 67 -1.52 0.53 11.27
N GLU A 68 -0.26 0.47 10.80
CA GLU A 68 0.93 0.67 11.64
C GLU A 68 1.07 2.11 12.15
N MET A 69 0.63 3.09 11.36
CA MET A 69 0.56 4.50 11.76
C MET A 69 -0.67 4.81 12.65
N ASN A 70 -1.45 3.80 13.05
CA ASN A 70 -2.65 3.93 13.88
C ASN A 70 -3.78 4.76 13.21
N TYR A 71 -3.94 4.61 11.90
CA TYR A 71 -5.03 5.18 11.08
C TYR A 71 -5.90 4.09 10.44
N PRO A 72 -6.57 3.23 11.24
CA PRO A 72 -7.31 2.08 10.73
C PRO A 72 -8.50 2.45 9.83
N ASP A 73 -9.14 3.61 10.03
CA ASP A 73 -10.22 4.08 9.17
C ASP A 73 -9.73 4.33 7.73
N ARG A 74 -8.51 4.87 7.57
CA ARG A 74 -7.90 5.09 6.26
C ARG A 74 -7.46 3.77 5.61
N ALA A 75 -6.95 2.85 6.41
CA ALA A 75 -6.61 1.51 5.93
C ALA A 75 -7.86 0.80 5.37
N LEU A 76 -8.99 0.90 6.08
CA LEU A 76 -10.25 0.28 5.68
C LEU A 76 -10.74 0.81 4.32
N VAL A 77 -10.66 2.12 4.07
CA VAL A 77 -10.99 2.72 2.75
C VAL A 77 -10.18 2.06 1.62
N LEU A 78 -8.87 1.88 1.82
CA LEU A 78 -8.00 1.31 0.80
C LEU A 78 -8.25 -0.18 0.59
N TYR A 79 -8.46 -0.93 1.66
CA TYR A 79 -8.83 -2.34 1.58
C TYR A 79 -10.18 -2.53 0.86
N GLU A 80 -11.17 -1.68 1.11
CA GLU A 80 -12.45 -1.74 0.41
C GLU A 80 -12.27 -1.51 -1.11
N ARG A 81 -11.41 -0.58 -1.53
CA ARG A 81 -11.07 -0.40 -2.96
C ARG A 81 -10.42 -1.63 -3.60
N VAL A 82 -9.64 -2.40 -2.85
CA VAL A 82 -9.11 -3.69 -3.35
C VAL A 82 -10.26 -4.70 -3.51
N LEU A 83 -11.16 -4.80 -2.53
CA LEU A 83 -12.30 -5.72 -2.58
C LEU A 83 -13.36 -5.34 -3.62
N GLU A 84 -13.48 -4.07 -3.99
CA GLU A 84 -14.34 -3.64 -5.10
C GLU A 84 -13.91 -4.27 -6.44
N ARG A 85 -12.62 -4.58 -6.59
CA ARG A 85 -12.04 -5.18 -7.80
C ARG A 85 -11.87 -6.69 -7.67
N ASP A 86 -11.41 -7.14 -6.51
CA ASP A 86 -11.27 -8.56 -6.16
C ASP A 86 -11.98 -8.87 -4.84
N PRO A 87 -13.30 -9.13 -4.86
CA PRO A 87 -14.06 -9.47 -3.67
C PRO A 87 -13.57 -10.74 -2.96
N GLY A 88 -12.78 -11.57 -3.65
CA GLY A 88 -12.28 -12.84 -3.14
C GLY A 88 -10.89 -12.75 -2.52
N HIS A 89 -10.27 -11.57 -2.45
CA HIS A 89 -8.89 -11.42 -2.00
C HIS A 89 -8.73 -11.86 -0.53
N PRO A 90 -8.07 -13.01 -0.23
CA PRO A 90 -8.15 -13.60 1.09
C PRO A 90 -7.47 -12.77 2.19
N GLU A 91 -6.31 -12.16 1.88
CA GLU A 91 -5.57 -11.32 2.83
C GLU A 91 -6.39 -10.10 3.24
N VAL A 92 -6.83 -9.31 2.25
CA VAL A 92 -7.61 -8.09 2.44
C VAL A 92 -8.94 -8.39 3.16
N THR A 93 -9.65 -9.46 2.76
CA THR A 93 -10.88 -9.90 3.45
C THR A 93 -10.63 -10.16 4.93
N THR A 94 -9.53 -10.84 5.25
CA THR A 94 -9.13 -11.11 6.65
C THR A 94 -8.85 -9.81 7.40
N ARG A 95 -8.14 -8.87 6.76
CA ARG A 95 -7.84 -7.56 7.36
C ARG A 95 -9.09 -6.72 7.62
N VAL A 96 -9.99 -6.62 6.64
CA VAL A 96 -11.26 -5.89 6.79
C VAL A 96 -12.09 -6.47 7.93
N ASN A 97 -12.29 -7.78 7.96
CA ASN A 97 -13.06 -8.44 9.03
C ASN A 97 -12.46 -8.16 10.41
N PHE A 98 -11.13 -8.18 10.53
CA PHE A 98 -10.45 -7.84 11.77
C PHE A 98 -10.67 -6.38 12.19
N LEU A 99 -10.56 -5.42 11.27
CA LEU A 99 -10.77 -4.00 11.57
C LEU A 99 -12.21 -3.74 12.01
N LEU A 100 -13.20 -4.31 11.33
CA LEU A 100 -14.60 -4.19 11.70
C LEU A 100 -14.88 -4.81 13.08
N ALA A 101 -14.29 -5.97 13.39
CA ALA A 101 -14.42 -6.60 14.70
C ALA A 101 -13.81 -5.75 15.83
N LYS A 102 -12.80 -4.92 15.53
CA LYS A 102 -12.23 -3.93 16.46
C LYS A 102 -13.07 -2.65 16.59
N GLY A 103 -14.19 -2.53 15.88
CA GLY A 103 -15.09 -1.38 15.94
C GLY A 103 -14.71 -0.24 15.00
N VAL A 104 -13.75 -0.45 14.09
CA VAL A 104 -13.47 0.49 12.99
C VAL A 104 -14.71 0.55 12.12
N LYS A 105 -15.21 1.75 11.87
CA LYS A 105 -16.45 1.93 11.11
C LYS A 105 -16.12 2.01 9.63
N ARG A 106 -16.94 1.39 8.79
CA ARG A 106 -16.85 1.60 7.34
C ARG A 106 -16.94 3.09 7.04
N PRO A 107 -16.07 3.61 6.16
CA PRO A 107 -16.14 5.00 5.73
C PRO A 107 -17.52 5.25 5.13
N GLN A 108 -18.16 6.37 5.51
CA GLN A 108 -19.33 6.84 4.78
C GLN A 108 -18.81 7.40 3.46
N LEU A 109 -18.90 6.62 2.38
CA LEU A 109 -18.71 7.13 1.03
C LEU A 109 -19.82 8.17 0.78
N GLN A 110 -19.43 9.44 0.61
CA GLN A 110 -20.33 10.52 0.20
C GLN A 110 -20.51 10.50 -1.31
#